data_AF-A0A9W3NWU2-F1
#
_entry.id   AF-A0A9W3NWU2-F1
#
_cell.length_a   1.000
_cell.length_b   1.000
_cell.length_c   1.000
_cell.angle_alpha   90.00
_cell.angle_beta   90.00
_cell.angle_gamma   90.00
#
_symmetry.space_group_name_H-M   'P 1'
#
loop_
_entity.id
_entity.type
_entity.pdbx_description
1 polymer ?
#
loop_
_entity_poly.entity_id
_entity_poly.type
_entity_poly.pdbx_seq_one_letter_code
_entity_poly.pdbx_strand_id
1 'polypeptide(L)'
;MAILSNIGAALFFIAFILLILCIISFFKKNGKAKQYGRPTVILFMISIILIVTGTTKSEHPVIEFFAILSFILFIFFLVLAILSVIKKTGVAKKQFIITAVLFVIFVALLGISAPSSEKTTATSTKVASNNEEQKDSEKKKELEKKEADEKTQKQEDEKRQAEEQARKQEDEKRQAEEQARKQEDEERLADEQARKQQEEQKRQADEQARKQQEEQKRQADEQARKQQEEQKRQADEQARKQQEEQKRQADEQARKQQEEQKAQQTQTQPTSGNTSSAYYKNCDAVRAAGKAPLYKDQPGYSRKLDRDGDGVACE
;
A
#
# COMPACT_ATOMS: atom_id res chain seq x y z
N MET A 1 -50.94 -18.03 10.64
CA MET A 1 -50.06 -17.04 9.99
C MET A 1 -48.55 -17.27 10.21
N ALA A 2 -48.10 -18.17 11.09
CA ALA A 2 -46.66 -18.45 11.27
C ALA A 2 -46.03 -19.33 10.16
N ILE A 3 -46.82 -20.24 9.56
CA ILE A 3 -46.32 -21.21 8.56
C ILE A 3 -45.98 -20.53 7.23
N LEU A 4 -46.76 -19.53 6.79
CA LEU A 4 -46.45 -18.73 5.60
C LEU A 4 -45.14 -17.92 5.76
N SER A 5 -44.83 -17.47 6.98
CA SER A 5 -43.59 -16.74 7.28
C SER A 5 -42.35 -17.63 7.15
N ASN A 6 -42.44 -18.89 7.60
CA ASN A 6 -41.34 -19.85 7.45
C ASN A 6 -41.12 -20.30 6.00
N ILE A 7 -42.19 -20.43 5.21
CA ILE A 7 -42.07 -20.75 3.78
C ILE A 7 -41.44 -19.56 3.04
N GLY A 8 -41.86 -18.33 3.36
CA GLY A 8 -41.25 -17.12 2.81
C GLY A 8 -39.76 -17.00 3.15
N ALA A 9 -39.39 -17.27 4.40
CA ALA A 9 -37.99 -17.30 4.84
C ALA A 9 -37.20 -18.40 4.12
N ALA A 10 -37.75 -19.62 4.01
CA ALA A 10 -37.11 -20.73 3.31
C ALA A 10 -36.88 -20.42 1.82
N LEU A 11 -37.89 -19.86 1.13
CA LEU A 11 -37.77 -19.45 -0.26
C LEU A 11 -36.76 -18.31 -0.44
N PHE A 12 -36.68 -17.38 0.52
CA PHE A 12 -35.67 -16.33 0.55
C PHE A 12 -34.26 -16.90 0.70
N PHE A 13 -34.03 -17.83 1.62
CA PHE A 13 -32.74 -18.51 1.77
C PHE A 13 -32.36 -19.33 0.53
N ILE A 14 -33.32 -20.02 -0.09
CA ILE A 14 -33.07 -20.78 -1.33
C ILE A 14 -32.68 -19.83 -2.47
N ALA A 15 -33.43 -18.73 -2.67
CA ALA A 15 -33.10 -17.73 -3.69
C ALA A 15 -31.71 -17.09 -3.43
N PHE A 16 -31.38 -16.86 -2.16
CA PHE A 16 -30.10 -16.31 -1.74
C PHE A 16 -28.92 -17.27 -1.97
N ILE A 17 -29.09 -18.55 -1.66
CA ILE A 17 -28.10 -19.59 -1.94
C ILE A 17 -27.86 -19.70 -3.45
N LEU A 18 -28.91 -19.66 -4.26
CA LEU A 18 -28.79 -19.67 -5.73
C LEU A 18 -28.02 -18.43 -6.24
N LEU A 19 -28.28 -17.26 -5.68
CA LEU A 19 -27.55 -16.03 -6.02
C LEU A 19 -26.05 -16.12 -5.67
N ILE A 20 -25.71 -16.67 -4.49
CA ILE A 20 -24.32 -16.93 -4.10
C ILE A 20 -23.65 -17.90 -5.08
N LEU A 21 -24.32 -18.99 -5.45
CA LEU A 21 -23.81 -19.96 -6.40
C LEU A 21 -23.61 -19.36 -7.80
N CYS A 22 -24.48 -18.44 -8.22
CA CYS A 22 -24.30 -17.65 -9.45
C CYS A 22 -23.05 -16.77 -9.39
N ILE A 23 -22.82 -16.07 -8.27
CA ILE A 23 -21.64 -15.22 -8.06
C ILE A 23 -20.36 -16.05 -8.06
N ILE A 24 -20.33 -17.18 -7.33
CA ILE A 24 -19.18 -18.10 -7.30
C ILE A 24 -18.90 -18.63 -8.71
N SER A 25 -19.93 -19.03 -9.46
CA SER A 25 -19.80 -19.50 -10.84
C SER A 25 -19.25 -18.41 -11.77
N PHE A 26 -19.64 -17.15 -11.55
CA PHE A 26 -19.12 -16.00 -12.30
C PHE A 26 -17.63 -15.74 -12.03
N PHE A 27 -17.21 -15.80 -10.76
CA PHE A 27 -15.79 -15.66 -10.41
C PHE A 27 -14.94 -16.84 -10.87
N LYS A 28 -15.50 -18.06 -10.84
CA LYS A 28 -14.87 -19.27 -11.38
C LYS A 28 -14.70 -19.19 -12.90
N LYS A 29 -15.67 -18.64 -13.63
CA LYS A 29 -15.63 -18.47 -15.10
C LYS A 29 -14.68 -17.36 -15.57
N ASN A 30 -14.43 -16.34 -14.75
CA ASN A 30 -13.57 -15.21 -15.12
C ASN A 30 -12.07 -15.40 -14.80
N GLY A 31 -11.63 -16.58 -14.32
CA GLY A 31 -10.20 -16.94 -14.21
C GLY A 31 -9.34 -16.14 -13.21
N LYS A 32 -9.83 -15.02 -12.65
CA LYS A 32 -9.10 -14.13 -11.74
C LYS A 32 -9.31 -14.47 -10.25
N ALA A 33 -9.62 -15.73 -9.94
CA ALA A 33 -9.96 -16.16 -8.57
C ALA A 33 -8.77 -16.18 -7.59
N LYS A 34 -7.52 -16.05 -8.07
CA LYS A 34 -6.33 -16.30 -7.24
C LYS A 34 -5.84 -15.14 -6.37
N GLN A 35 -6.26 -13.89 -6.60
CA GLN A 35 -5.67 -12.75 -5.88
C GLN A 35 -6.65 -11.84 -5.13
N TYR A 36 -7.91 -11.72 -5.56
CA TYR A 36 -8.88 -10.80 -4.92
C TYR A 36 -10.23 -11.43 -4.54
N GLY A 37 -10.51 -12.66 -4.97
CA GLY A 37 -11.83 -13.29 -4.76
C GLY A 37 -12.09 -13.74 -3.32
N ARG A 38 -11.07 -14.24 -2.61
CA ARG A 38 -11.24 -14.79 -1.26
C ARG A 38 -11.55 -13.75 -0.19
N PRO A 39 -10.77 -12.67 -0.02
CA PRO A 39 -11.03 -11.69 1.04
C PRO A 39 -12.32 -10.89 0.81
N THR A 40 -12.64 -10.50 -0.44
CA THR A 40 -13.87 -9.75 -0.72
C THR A 40 -15.13 -10.58 -0.51
N VAL A 41 -15.11 -11.88 -0.86
CA VAL A 41 -16.24 -12.79 -0.59
C VAL A 41 -16.39 -13.06 0.91
N ILE A 42 -15.28 -13.18 1.65
CA ILE A 42 -15.31 -13.35 3.11
C ILE A 42 -15.88 -12.09 3.79
N LEU A 43 -15.43 -10.90 3.40
CA LEU A 43 -15.95 -9.64 3.94
C LEU A 43 -17.45 -9.45 3.63
N PHE A 44 -17.87 -9.86 2.43
CA PHE A 44 -19.28 -9.86 2.06
C PHE A 44 -20.10 -10.84 2.91
N MET A 45 -19.59 -12.05 3.14
CA MET A 45 -20.23 -13.04 4.02
C MET A 45 -20.33 -12.55 5.47
N ILE A 46 -19.30 -11.88 5.99
CA ILE A 46 -19.30 -11.31 7.34
C ILE A 46 -20.33 -10.17 7.45
N SER A 47 -20.38 -9.27 6.47
CA SER A 47 -21.38 -8.20 6.42
C SER A 47 -22.81 -8.76 6.41
N ILE A 48 -23.05 -9.84 5.67
CA ILE A 48 -24.35 -10.51 5.61
C ILE A 48 -24.69 -11.22 6.92
N ILE A 49 -23.73 -11.92 7.54
CA ILE A 49 -23.95 -12.59 8.83
C ILE A 49 -24.37 -11.55 9.87
N LEU A 50 -23.75 -10.36 9.88
CA LEU A 50 -24.13 -9.26 10.77
C LEU A 50 -25.54 -8.73 10.51
N ILE A 51 -25.99 -8.67 9.25
CA ILE A 51 -27.37 -8.28 8.90
C ILE A 51 -28.37 -9.34 9.38
N VAL A 52 -28.06 -10.63 9.20
CA VAL A 52 -28.95 -11.75 9.58
C VAL A 52 -29.00 -11.96 11.08
N THR A 53 -27.90 -11.78 11.81
CA THR A 53 -27.88 -11.87 13.28
C THR A 53 -28.38 -10.60 13.95
N GLY A 54 -28.39 -9.45 13.26
CA GLY A 54 -28.86 -8.16 13.77
C GLY A 54 -30.39 -8.02 13.91
N THR A 55 -31.18 -8.99 13.42
CA THR A 55 -32.66 -8.92 13.48
C THR A 55 -33.26 -9.42 14.80
N THR A 56 -32.46 -9.58 15.86
CA THR A 56 -32.99 -9.88 17.19
C THR A 56 -33.41 -8.60 17.90
N LYS A 57 -34.67 -8.20 17.71
CA LYS A 57 -35.45 -7.21 18.48
C LYS A 57 -34.60 -6.24 19.33
N SER A 58 -33.99 -5.26 18.67
CA SER A 58 -33.44 -4.10 19.37
C SER A 58 -34.29 -2.89 19.02
N GLU A 59 -34.95 -2.31 20.01
CA GLU A 59 -35.63 -1.00 20.00
C GLU A 59 -34.60 0.16 19.83
N HIS A 60 -33.56 -0.06 19.05
CA HIS A 60 -32.49 0.91 18.85
C HIS A 60 -32.55 1.42 17.40
N PRO A 61 -33.02 2.68 17.19
CA PRO A 61 -33.21 3.25 15.85
C PRO A 61 -31.91 3.31 15.03
N VAL A 62 -30.76 3.21 15.73
CA VAL A 62 -29.43 3.18 15.14
C VAL A 62 -29.18 1.88 14.37
N ILE A 63 -29.61 0.73 14.89
CA ILE A 63 -29.40 -0.58 14.24
C ILE A 63 -30.26 -0.67 12.98
N GLU A 64 -31.48 -0.15 13.03
CA GLU A 64 -32.37 -0.06 11.86
C GLU A 64 -31.80 0.88 10.79
N PHE A 65 -31.23 2.02 11.18
CA PHE A 65 -30.54 2.92 10.24
C PHE A 65 -29.36 2.24 9.54
N PHE A 66 -28.53 1.49 10.27
CA PHE A 66 -27.42 0.75 9.67
C PHE A 66 -27.89 -0.41 8.78
N ALA A 67 -29.00 -1.08 9.14
CA ALA A 67 -29.60 -2.12 8.31
C ALA A 67 -30.16 -1.55 7.00
N ILE A 68 -30.85 -0.40 7.05
CA ILE A 68 -31.37 0.31 5.88
C ILE A 68 -30.21 0.82 5.01
N LEU A 69 -29.19 1.43 5.60
CA LEU A 69 -28.01 1.91 4.87
C LEU A 69 -27.28 0.75 4.18
N SER A 70 -27.12 -0.38 4.89
CA SER A 70 -26.54 -1.60 4.33
C SER A 70 -27.37 -2.15 3.16
N PHE A 71 -28.70 -2.13 3.29
CA PHE A 71 -29.61 -2.53 2.22
C PHE A 71 -29.51 -1.62 0.99
N ILE A 72 -29.45 -0.30 1.18
CA ILE A 72 -29.26 0.67 0.10
C ILE A 72 -27.94 0.42 -0.64
N LEU A 73 -26.85 0.20 0.10
CA LEU A 73 -25.55 -0.12 -0.48
C LEU A 73 -25.58 -1.46 -1.24
N PHE A 74 -26.27 -2.46 -0.71
CA PHE A 74 -26.46 -3.74 -1.39
C PHE A 74 -27.21 -3.57 -2.72
N ILE A 75 -28.29 -2.79 -2.74
CA ILE A 75 -29.03 -2.47 -3.98
C ILE A 75 -28.12 -1.75 -4.97
N PHE A 76 -27.31 -0.79 -4.51
CA PHE A 76 -26.34 -0.09 -5.38
C PHE A 76 -25.35 -1.05 -6.03
N PHE A 77 -24.75 -1.97 -5.26
CA PHE A 77 -23.83 -2.98 -5.81
C PHE A 77 -24.54 -3.97 -6.75
N LEU A 78 -25.79 -4.34 -6.46
CA LEU A 78 -26.60 -5.19 -7.32
C LEU A 78 -26.88 -4.50 -8.66
N VAL A 79 -27.22 -3.21 -8.65
CA VAL A 79 -27.37 -2.40 -9.86
C VAL A 79 -26.06 -2.31 -10.64
N LEU A 80 -24.92 -2.06 -9.99
CA LEU A 80 -23.61 -2.06 -10.66
C LEU A 80 -23.25 -3.42 -11.27
N ALA A 81 -23.55 -4.52 -10.58
CA ALA A 81 -23.34 -5.87 -11.09
C ALA A 81 -24.22 -6.14 -12.32
N ILE A 82 -25.49 -5.75 -12.27
CA ILE A 82 -26.41 -5.82 -13.41
C ILE A 82 -25.87 -4.97 -14.58
N LEU A 83 -25.47 -3.72 -14.35
CA LEU A 83 -24.90 -2.84 -15.38
C LEU A 83 -23.62 -3.42 -16.00
N SER A 84 -22.78 -4.08 -15.19
CA SER A 84 -21.57 -4.78 -15.65
C SER A 84 -21.90 -5.99 -16.53
N VAL A 85 -22.94 -6.75 -16.18
CA VAL A 85 -23.44 -7.88 -16.99
C VAL A 85 -24.10 -7.38 -18.28
N ILE A 86 -24.86 -6.28 -18.23
CA ILE A 86 -25.47 -5.62 -19.41
C ILE A 86 -24.39 -5.11 -20.36
N LYS A 87 -23.26 -4.58 -19.85
CA LYS A 87 -22.12 -4.16 -20.69
C LYS A 87 -21.41 -5.35 -21.35
N LYS A 88 -21.47 -6.55 -20.76
CA LYS A 88 -20.70 -7.73 -21.20
C LYS A 88 -21.52 -8.72 -22.03
N THR A 89 -22.84 -8.73 -21.90
CA THR A 89 -23.76 -9.59 -22.64
C THR A 89 -24.62 -8.74 -23.55
N GLY A 90 -24.25 -8.66 -24.83
CA GLY A 90 -24.92 -7.83 -25.86
C GLY A 90 -26.34 -8.29 -26.25
N VAL A 91 -27.09 -8.86 -25.31
CA VAL A 91 -28.44 -9.41 -25.51
C VAL A 91 -29.46 -8.57 -24.74
N ALA A 92 -30.31 -7.91 -25.52
CA ALA A 92 -31.60 -7.31 -25.16
C ALA A 92 -31.66 -6.43 -23.89
N LYS A 93 -31.03 -5.25 -23.98
CA LYS A 93 -31.14 -4.12 -23.03
C LYS A 93 -32.59 -3.78 -22.59
N LYS A 94 -33.59 -4.05 -23.45
CA LYS A 94 -35.00 -3.69 -23.18
C LYS A 94 -35.66 -4.57 -22.11
N GLN A 95 -35.37 -5.88 -22.06
CA GLN A 95 -36.06 -6.79 -21.12
C GLN A 95 -35.56 -6.59 -19.68
N PHE A 96 -34.28 -6.30 -19.49
CA PHE A 96 -33.70 -6.08 -18.16
C PHE A 96 -34.03 -4.69 -17.57
N ILE A 97 -34.20 -3.66 -18.42
CA ILE A 97 -34.68 -2.34 -17.98
C ILE A 97 -36.14 -2.43 -17.51
N ILE A 98 -36.98 -3.20 -18.21
CA ILE A 98 -38.37 -3.41 -17.82
C ILE A 98 -38.44 -4.09 -16.45
N THR A 99 -37.64 -5.13 -16.19
CA THR A 99 -37.62 -5.79 -14.87
C THR A 99 -37.11 -4.87 -13.76
N ALA A 100 -36.08 -4.06 -14.02
CA ALA A 100 -35.55 -3.11 -13.04
C ALA A 100 -36.56 -1.98 -12.73
N VAL A 101 -37.23 -1.44 -13.74
CA VAL A 101 -38.26 -0.41 -13.59
C VAL A 101 -39.48 -0.98 -12.87
N LEU A 102 -39.93 -2.19 -13.19
CA LEU A 102 -41.03 -2.85 -12.48
C LEU A 102 -40.72 -3.11 -11.00
N PHE A 103 -39.46 -3.44 -10.68
CA PHE A 103 -39.03 -3.64 -9.29
C PHE A 103 -39.02 -2.33 -8.50
N VAL A 104 -38.56 -1.22 -9.11
CA VAL A 104 -38.60 0.12 -8.49
C VAL A 104 -40.05 0.60 -8.29
N ILE A 105 -40.92 0.37 -9.28
CA ILE A 105 -42.36 0.71 -9.17
C ILE A 105 -43.04 -0.12 -8.07
N PHE A 106 -42.72 -1.40 -7.93
CA PHE A 106 -43.26 -2.26 -6.88
C PHE A 106 -42.87 -1.76 -5.48
N VAL A 107 -41.62 -1.30 -5.30
CA VAL A 107 -41.15 -0.73 -4.03
C VAL A 107 -41.79 0.64 -3.76
N ALA A 108 -41.98 1.47 -4.79
CA ALA A 108 -42.63 2.77 -4.65
C ALA A 108 -44.13 2.67 -4.29
N LEU A 109 -44.84 1.67 -4.83
CA LEU A 109 -46.26 1.43 -4.55
C LEU A 109 -46.53 0.92 -3.13
N LEU A 110 -45.54 0.28 -2.49
CA LEU A 110 -45.64 -0.09 -1.08
C LEU A 110 -45.55 1.11 -0.12
N GLY A 111 -45.07 2.27 -0.59
CA GLY A 111 -44.91 3.49 0.22
C GLY A 111 -46.13 4.42 0.26
N ILE A 112 -47.15 4.20 -0.57
CA ILE A 112 -48.32 5.07 -0.66
C ILE A 112 -49.53 4.35 -0.04
N SER A 113 -49.56 4.29 1.29
CA SER A 113 -50.73 3.84 2.05
C SER A 113 -51.09 4.87 3.13
N ALA A 114 -51.50 6.07 2.70
CA ALA A 114 -52.27 7.02 3.52
C ALA A 114 -53.01 8.02 2.59
N PRO A 115 -54.34 8.16 2.70
CA PRO A 115 -55.12 9.00 1.79
C PRO A 115 -55.23 10.45 2.27
N SER A 116 -55.04 11.38 1.34
CA SER A 116 -55.42 12.79 1.45
C SER A 116 -56.82 13.00 0.89
N SER A 117 -57.62 13.91 1.49
CA SER A 117 -58.89 14.35 0.94
C SER A 117 -58.93 15.88 0.86
N GLU A 118 -58.91 16.38 -0.36
CA GLU A 118 -59.32 17.73 -0.77
C GLU A 118 -60.86 17.79 -0.91
N LYS A 119 -61.50 18.96 -0.75
CA LYS A 119 -62.41 19.55 -1.78
C LYS A 119 -63.09 20.87 -1.34
N THR A 120 -63.10 21.76 -2.33
CA THR A 120 -63.62 23.13 -2.50
C THR A 120 -65.15 23.32 -2.52
N THR A 121 -65.53 24.52 -2.06
CA THR A 121 -66.66 25.47 -2.26
C THR A 121 -67.72 25.28 -3.36
N ALA A 122 -68.96 25.77 -3.12
CA ALA A 122 -69.84 26.37 -4.14
C ALA A 122 -70.93 27.30 -3.53
N THR A 123 -71.10 28.48 -4.16
CA THR A 123 -72.15 29.50 -3.92
C THR A 123 -73.34 29.28 -4.88
N SER A 124 -74.55 29.68 -4.49
CA SER A 124 -75.75 29.77 -5.32
C SER A 124 -76.42 31.14 -5.14
N THR A 125 -76.97 31.73 -6.20
CA THR A 125 -78.39 32.21 -6.30
C THR A 125 -78.65 32.89 -7.65
N LYS A 126 -79.89 32.77 -8.14
CA LYS A 126 -80.39 32.93 -9.51
C LYS A 126 -81.61 33.90 -9.53
N VAL A 127 -81.64 34.81 -10.52
CA VAL A 127 -82.76 35.33 -11.39
C VAL A 127 -84.06 35.94 -10.82
N ALA A 128 -84.48 37.09 -11.39
CA ALA A 128 -85.79 37.40 -12.07
C ALA A 128 -85.98 38.94 -12.23
N SER A 129 -86.15 39.56 -13.43
CA SER A 129 -87.34 39.67 -14.34
C SER A 129 -88.44 40.62 -13.75
N ASN A 130 -89.02 41.68 -14.36
CA ASN A 130 -89.51 41.99 -15.74
C ASN A 130 -89.77 43.52 -16.00
N ASN A 131 -89.77 43.88 -17.31
CA ASN A 131 -90.52 44.87 -18.15
C ASN A 131 -91.04 46.24 -17.66
N GLU A 132 -90.82 47.31 -18.46
CA GLU A 132 -91.82 47.94 -19.37
C GLU A 132 -91.23 49.15 -20.16
N GLU A 133 -91.55 49.24 -21.45
CA GLU A 133 -91.30 50.36 -22.39
C GLU A 133 -92.16 51.59 -21.98
N GLN A 134 -91.85 52.88 -22.18
CA GLN A 134 -91.34 53.56 -23.37
C GLN A 134 -90.98 55.03 -22.97
N LYS A 135 -89.74 55.50 -23.21
CA LYS A 135 -89.35 56.93 -23.21
C LYS A 135 -88.14 57.09 -24.13
N ASP A 136 -88.38 56.99 -25.43
CA ASP A 136 -87.47 56.37 -26.40
C ASP A 136 -86.57 57.32 -27.21
N SER A 137 -86.15 58.48 -26.67
CA SER A 137 -85.14 59.30 -27.38
C SER A 137 -84.14 60.05 -26.49
N GLU A 138 -84.53 60.54 -25.31
CA GLU A 138 -83.59 61.10 -24.33
C GLU A 138 -82.99 60.04 -23.41
N LYS A 139 -83.80 59.06 -22.99
CA LYS A 139 -83.35 57.92 -22.18
C LYS A 139 -82.41 57.00 -22.95
N LYS A 140 -82.57 56.90 -24.28
CA LYS A 140 -81.67 56.16 -25.18
C LYS A 140 -80.28 56.82 -25.27
N LYS A 141 -80.20 58.15 -25.35
CA LYS A 141 -78.92 58.88 -25.28
C LYS A 141 -78.26 58.82 -23.91
N GLU A 142 -79.02 58.83 -22.82
CA GLU A 142 -78.49 58.69 -21.46
C GLU A 142 -78.06 57.24 -21.15
N LEU A 143 -78.78 56.24 -21.65
CA LEU A 143 -78.38 54.83 -21.60
C LEU A 143 -77.16 54.57 -22.48
N GLU A 144 -77.11 55.07 -23.72
CA GLU A 144 -75.93 54.93 -24.60
C GLU A 144 -74.71 55.62 -24.01
N LYS A 145 -74.86 56.77 -23.33
CA LYS A 145 -73.77 57.43 -22.60
C LYS A 145 -73.34 56.62 -21.37
N LYS A 146 -74.28 56.05 -20.60
CA LYS A 146 -73.96 55.17 -19.46
C LYS A 146 -73.31 53.86 -19.90
N GLU A 147 -73.74 53.26 -21.00
CA GLU A 147 -73.12 52.07 -21.60
C GLU A 147 -71.72 52.40 -22.15
N ALA A 148 -71.53 53.57 -22.75
CA ALA A 148 -70.23 54.03 -23.21
C ALA A 148 -69.27 54.34 -22.04
N ASP A 149 -69.76 54.99 -20.99
CA ASP A 149 -68.99 55.27 -19.76
C ASP A 149 -68.67 53.96 -19.01
N GLU A 150 -69.62 53.03 -18.91
CA GLU A 150 -69.40 51.70 -18.31
C GLU A 150 -68.42 50.85 -19.13
N LYS A 151 -68.51 50.88 -20.45
CA LYS A 151 -67.56 50.19 -21.34
C LYS A 151 -66.16 50.78 -21.26
N THR A 152 -66.04 52.09 -21.11
CA THR A 152 -64.76 52.78 -20.88
C THR A 152 -64.18 52.41 -19.52
N GLN A 153 -65.00 52.38 -18.48
CA GLN A 153 -64.60 51.97 -17.13
C GLN A 153 -64.16 50.51 -17.08
N LYS A 154 -64.87 49.61 -17.78
CA LYS A 154 -64.48 48.19 -17.93
C LYS A 154 -63.15 48.02 -18.65
N GLN A 155 -62.90 48.80 -19.72
CA GLN A 155 -61.61 48.79 -20.41
C GLN A 155 -60.48 49.35 -19.55
N GLU A 156 -60.74 50.37 -18.73
CA GLU A 156 -59.74 50.93 -17.82
C GLU A 156 -59.41 49.95 -16.68
N ASP A 157 -60.41 49.26 -16.14
CA ASP A 157 -60.24 48.22 -15.12
C ASP A 157 -59.49 46.99 -15.68
N GLU A 158 -59.81 46.53 -16.90
CA GLU A 158 -59.06 45.47 -17.58
C GLU A 158 -57.61 45.88 -17.83
N LYS A 159 -57.37 47.14 -18.23
CA LYS A 159 -56.01 47.68 -18.42
C LYS A 159 -55.24 47.73 -17.10
N ARG A 160 -55.88 48.16 -15.99
CA ARG A 160 -55.27 48.16 -14.66
C ARG A 160 -54.94 46.74 -14.17
N GLN A 161 -55.84 45.79 -14.40
CA GLN A 161 -55.59 44.38 -14.07
C GLN A 161 -54.44 43.79 -14.89
N ALA A 162 -54.36 44.12 -16.19
CA ALA A 162 -53.27 43.70 -17.05
C ALA A 162 -51.92 44.31 -16.61
N GLU A 163 -51.90 45.59 -16.22
CA GLU A 163 -50.69 46.25 -15.70
C GLU A 163 -50.26 45.66 -14.35
N GLU A 164 -51.21 45.35 -13.45
CA GLU A 164 -50.91 44.72 -12.17
C GLU A 164 -50.37 43.29 -12.35
N GLN A 165 -50.93 42.52 -13.28
CA GLN A 165 -50.41 41.19 -13.63
C GLN A 165 -49.00 41.27 -14.24
N ALA A 166 -48.74 42.24 -15.11
CA ALA A 166 -47.41 42.46 -15.67
C ALA A 166 -46.38 42.81 -14.59
N ARG A 167 -46.73 43.67 -13.62
CA ARG A 167 -45.87 44.00 -12.47
C ARG A 167 -45.59 42.77 -11.60
N LYS A 168 -46.60 41.95 -11.29
CA LYS A 168 -46.42 40.71 -10.52
C LYS A 168 -45.48 39.74 -11.23
N GLN A 169 -45.63 39.56 -12.54
CA GLN A 169 -44.73 38.72 -13.34
C GLN A 169 -43.30 39.26 -13.37
N GLU A 170 -43.12 40.58 -13.42
CA GLU A 170 -41.80 41.21 -13.37
C GLU A 170 -41.13 40.99 -12.00
N ASP A 171 -41.87 41.17 -10.90
CA ASP A 171 -41.37 40.95 -9.55
C ASP A 171 -41.01 39.48 -9.29
N GLU A 172 -41.84 38.53 -9.77
CA GLU A 172 -41.53 37.10 -9.73
C GLU A 172 -40.26 36.77 -10.52
N LYS A 173 -40.09 37.36 -11.71
CA LYS A 173 -38.87 37.19 -12.52
C LYS A 173 -37.63 37.74 -11.81
N ARG A 174 -37.73 38.91 -11.16
CA ARG A 174 -36.63 39.49 -10.38
C ARG A 174 -36.25 38.60 -9.19
N GLN A 175 -37.24 38.06 -8.48
CA GLN A 175 -36.99 37.12 -7.38
C GLN A 175 -36.35 35.82 -7.87
N ALA A 176 -36.79 35.28 -9.01
CA ALA A 176 -36.18 34.09 -9.61
C ALA A 176 -34.72 34.34 -10.03
N GLU A 177 -34.41 35.50 -10.63
CA GLU A 177 -33.02 35.86 -10.99
C GLU A 177 -32.15 36.05 -9.74
N GLU A 178 -32.66 36.68 -8.68
CA GLU A 178 -31.93 36.85 -7.42
C GLU A 178 -31.65 35.50 -6.74
N GLN A 179 -32.61 34.57 -6.74
CA GLN A 179 -32.41 33.21 -6.23
C GLN A 179 -31.38 32.44 -7.07
N ALA A 180 -31.43 32.54 -8.40
CA ALA A 180 -30.45 31.92 -9.27
C ALA A 180 -29.03 32.44 -9.01
N ARG A 181 -28.87 33.77 -8.83
CA ARG A 181 -27.57 34.37 -8.45
C ARG A 181 -27.05 33.87 -7.11
N LYS A 182 -27.93 33.77 -6.09
CA LYS A 182 -27.54 33.24 -4.78
C LYS A 182 -27.09 31.78 -4.85
N GLN A 183 -27.79 30.96 -5.65
CA GLN A 183 -27.39 29.56 -5.88
C GLN A 183 -26.05 29.47 -6.60
N GLU A 184 -25.80 30.30 -7.62
CA GLU A 184 -24.53 30.33 -8.33
C GLU A 184 -23.36 30.76 -7.42
N ASP A 185 -23.58 31.77 -6.57
CA ASP A 185 -22.57 32.23 -5.61
C ASP A 185 -22.27 31.16 -4.54
N GLU A 186 -23.29 30.42 -4.07
CA GLU A 186 -23.13 29.31 -3.13
C GLU A 186 -22.38 28.13 -3.77
N GLU A 187 -22.68 27.79 -5.03
CA GLU A 187 -21.96 26.77 -5.80
C GLU A 187 -20.50 27.17 -6.03
N ARG A 188 -20.24 28.45 -6.35
CA ARG A 188 -18.88 28.97 -6.51
C ARG A 188 -18.09 28.89 -5.20
N LEU A 189 -18.74 29.19 -4.07
CA LEU A 189 -18.12 29.07 -2.75
C LEU A 189 -17.81 27.60 -2.40
N ALA A 190 -18.72 26.68 -2.75
CA ALA A 190 -18.53 25.25 -2.56
C ALA A 190 -17.38 24.69 -3.42
N ASP A 191 -17.28 25.10 -4.69
CA ASP A 191 -16.16 24.74 -5.58
C ASP A 191 -14.83 25.30 -5.06
N GLU A 192 -14.80 26.55 -4.59
CA GLU A 192 -13.58 27.13 -4.00
C GLU A 192 -13.15 26.39 -2.73
N GLN A 193 -14.09 26.00 -1.87
CA GLN A 193 -13.80 25.19 -0.68
C GLN A 193 -13.31 23.78 -1.05
N ALA A 194 -13.94 23.13 -2.02
CA ALA A 194 -13.53 21.81 -2.49
C ALA A 194 -12.11 21.86 -3.08
N ARG A 195 -11.79 22.89 -3.86
CA ARG A 195 -10.45 23.09 -4.43
C ARG A 195 -9.40 23.36 -3.36
N LYS A 196 -9.72 24.16 -2.32
CA LYS A 196 -8.82 24.40 -1.18
C LYS A 196 -8.55 23.11 -0.40
N GLN A 197 -9.59 22.31 -0.13
CA GLN A 197 -9.44 21.02 0.54
C GLN A 197 -8.60 20.04 -0.29
N GLN A 198 -8.82 20.01 -1.61
CA GLN A 198 -8.04 19.17 -2.51
C GLN A 198 -6.56 19.59 -2.57
N GLU A 199 -6.29 20.90 -2.60
CA GLU A 199 -4.92 21.43 -2.57
C GLU A 199 -4.23 21.10 -1.24
N GLU A 200 -4.93 21.23 -0.12
CA GLU A 200 -4.38 20.88 1.20
C GLU A 200 -4.11 19.38 1.34
N GLN A 201 -5.03 18.51 0.90
CA GLN A 201 -4.80 17.07 0.85
C GLN A 201 -3.61 16.71 -0.03
N LYS A 202 -3.46 17.37 -1.19
CA LYS A 202 -2.30 17.17 -2.07
C LYS A 202 -1.00 17.60 -1.38
N ARG A 203 -0.99 18.76 -0.71
CA ARG A 203 0.18 19.23 0.05
C ARG A 203 0.56 18.25 1.16
N GLN A 204 -0.42 17.74 1.90
CA GLN A 204 -0.19 16.73 2.95
C GLN A 204 0.35 15.42 2.37
N ALA A 205 -0.19 14.95 1.24
CA ALA A 205 0.29 13.76 0.55
C ALA A 205 1.73 13.94 0.02
N ASP A 206 2.03 15.09 -0.59
CA ASP A 206 3.38 15.43 -1.08
C ASP A 206 4.39 15.54 0.08
N GLU A 207 3.98 16.12 1.22
CA GLU A 207 4.83 16.19 2.42
C GLU A 207 5.09 14.81 3.03
N GLN A 208 4.06 13.96 3.12
CA GLN A 208 4.21 12.58 3.60
C GLN A 208 5.11 11.76 2.66
N ALA A 209 4.93 11.88 1.34
CA ALA A 209 5.77 11.20 0.35
C ALA A 209 7.23 11.66 0.48
N ARG A 210 7.48 12.96 0.63
CA ARG A 210 8.82 13.51 0.84
C ARG A 210 9.46 13.00 2.14
N LYS A 211 8.71 12.97 3.25
CA LYS A 211 9.19 12.43 4.53
C LYS A 211 9.55 10.95 4.43
N GLN A 212 8.71 10.14 3.79
CA GLN A 212 8.99 8.72 3.55
C GLN A 212 10.22 8.52 2.66
N GLN A 213 10.36 9.32 1.60
CA GLN A 213 11.52 9.25 0.72
C GLN A 213 12.81 9.65 1.44
N GLU A 214 12.78 10.69 2.28
CA GLU A 214 13.92 11.11 3.08
C GLU A 214 14.32 10.03 4.10
N GLU A 215 13.33 9.40 4.77
CA GLU A 215 13.59 8.32 5.72
C GLU A 215 14.16 7.06 5.04
N GLN A 216 13.61 6.66 3.90
CA GLN A 216 14.17 5.57 3.09
C GLN A 216 15.60 5.86 2.65
N LYS A 217 15.89 7.10 2.23
CA LYS A 217 17.25 7.49 1.86
C LYS A 217 18.19 7.44 3.07
N ARG A 218 17.78 7.94 4.24
CA ARG A 218 18.56 7.85 5.48
C ARG A 218 18.86 6.39 5.85
N GLN A 219 17.86 5.51 5.77
CA GLN A 219 18.04 4.09 6.04
C GLN A 219 19.00 3.43 5.03
N ALA A 220 18.88 3.76 3.74
CA ALA A 220 19.78 3.26 2.71
C ALA A 220 21.22 3.74 2.92
N ASP A 221 21.41 5.03 3.22
CA ASP A 221 22.72 5.62 3.50
C ASP A 221 23.36 5.01 4.77
N GLU A 222 22.56 4.78 5.82
CA GLU A 222 23.02 4.10 7.04
C GLU A 222 23.41 2.64 6.79
N GLN A 223 22.61 1.90 6.03
CA GLN A 223 22.92 0.52 5.64
C GLN A 223 24.19 0.45 4.78
N ALA A 224 24.34 1.35 3.80
CA ALA A 224 25.54 1.43 2.98
C ALA A 224 26.78 1.72 3.81
N ARG A 225 26.69 2.66 4.77
CA ARG A 225 27.79 2.97 5.69
C ARG A 225 28.16 1.78 6.57
N LYS A 226 27.19 1.05 7.12
CA LYS A 226 27.43 -0.16 7.92
C LYS A 226 28.11 -1.25 7.09
N GLN A 227 27.65 -1.47 5.86
CA GLN A 227 28.25 -2.43 4.94
C GLN A 227 29.69 -2.05 4.57
N GLN A 228 29.95 -0.77 4.29
CA GLN A 228 31.30 -0.29 4.01
C GLN A 228 32.23 -0.45 5.23
N GLU A 229 31.75 -0.12 6.43
CA GLU A 229 32.53 -0.30 7.66
C GLU A 229 32.84 -1.78 7.92
N GLU A 230 31.87 -2.67 7.71
CA GLU A 230 32.07 -4.11 7.87
C GLU A 230 33.02 -4.68 6.81
N GLN A 231 32.89 -4.29 5.55
CA GLN A 231 33.84 -4.65 4.49
C GLN A 231 35.26 -4.18 4.82
N LYS A 232 35.41 -2.95 5.33
CA LYS A 232 36.72 -2.44 5.76
C LYS A 232 37.28 -3.24 6.92
N ARG A 233 36.47 -3.57 7.94
CA ARG A 233 36.90 -4.42 9.06
C ARG A 233 37.35 -5.80 8.58
N GLN A 234 36.61 -6.41 7.65
CA GLN A 234 36.98 -7.69 7.07
C GLN A 234 38.27 -7.60 6.26
N ALA A 235 38.46 -6.54 5.48
CA ALA A 235 39.69 -6.30 4.72
C ALA A 235 40.90 -6.09 5.64
N ASP A 236 40.75 -5.28 6.69
CA ASP A 236 41.79 -5.03 7.70
C ASP A 236 42.15 -6.32 8.46
N GLU A 237 41.16 -7.16 8.80
CA GLU A 237 41.38 -8.45 9.44
C GLU A 237 42.09 -9.44 8.51
N GLN A 238 41.70 -9.51 7.24
CA GLN A 238 42.36 -10.34 6.23
C GLN A 238 43.81 -9.89 6.00
N ALA A 239 44.06 -8.59 5.88
CA ALA A 239 45.41 -8.04 5.72
C ALA A 239 46.28 -8.39 6.94
N ARG A 240 45.75 -8.29 8.16
CA ARG A 240 46.47 -8.66 9.38
C ARG A 240 46.80 -10.15 9.42
N LYS A 241 45.86 -11.03 9.04
CA LYS A 241 46.10 -12.48 8.95
C LYS A 241 47.18 -12.81 7.92
N GLN A 242 47.15 -12.18 6.74
CA GLN A 242 48.17 -12.36 5.70
C GLN A 242 49.54 -11.89 6.18
N GLN A 243 49.63 -10.73 6.85
CA GLN A 243 50.89 -10.26 7.43
C GLN A 243 51.44 -11.20 8.50
N GLU A 244 50.58 -11.72 9.39
CA GLU A 244 50.99 -12.69 10.41
C GLU A 244 51.49 -14.00 9.78
N GLU A 245 50.83 -14.49 8.74
CA GLU A 245 51.23 -15.71 8.04
C GLU A 245 52.54 -15.52 7.25
N GLN A 246 52.71 -14.38 6.56
CA GLN A 246 53.99 -14.03 5.92
C GLN A 246 55.13 -13.96 6.93
N LYS A 247 54.89 -13.37 8.11
CA LYS A 247 55.88 -13.33 9.18
C LYS A 247 56.22 -14.73 9.69
N ARG A 248 55.23 -15.61 9.91
CA ARG A 248 55.46 -17.00 10.31
C ARG A 248 56.28 -17.77 9.27
N GLN A 249 55.99 -17.59 7.98
CA GLN A 249 56.74 -18.21 6.90
C GLN A 249 58.19 -17.70 6.84
N ALA A 250 58.40 -16.39 7.02
CA ALA A 250 59.74 -15.80 7.08
C ALA A 250 60.55 -16.33 8.27
N ASP A 251 59.93 -16.40 9.46
CA ASP A 251 60.55 -16.95 10.67
C ASP A 251 60.90 -18.45 10.49
N GLU A 252 60.02 -19.22 9.84
CA GLU A 252 60.28 -20.64 9.52
C GLU A 252 61.43 -20.81 8.52
N GLN A 253 61.46 -20.00 7.46
CA GLN A 253 62.56 -20.01 6.48
C GLN A 253 63.90 -19.65 7.13
N ALA A 254 63.92 -18.61 7.97
CA ALA A 254 65.13 -18.22 8.70
C ALA A 254 65.62 -19.35 9.62
N ARG A 255 64.71 -20.05 10.29
CA ARG A 255 65.04 -21.20 11.14
C ARG A 255 65.64 -22.36 10.35
N LYS A 256 65.09 -22.68 9.17
CA LYS A 256 65.64 -23.72 8.26
C LYS A 256 67.04 -23.37 7.77
N GLN A 257 67.28 -22.11 7.37
CA GLN A 257 68.61 -21.65 6.95
C GLN A 257 69.66 -21.74 8.06
N GLN A 258 69.29 -21.38 9.29
CA GLN A 258 70.18 -21.53 10.45
C GLN A 258 70.53 -23.01 10.73
N GLU A 259 69.56 -23.91 10.58
CA GLU A 259 69.77 -25.34 10.77
C GLU A 259 70.70 -25.94 9.69
N GLU A 260 70.54 -25.54 8.43
CA GLU A 260 71.45 -25.92 7.33
C GLU A 260 72.88 -25.40 7.55
N GLN A 261 73.05 -24.14 7.99
CA GLN A 261 74.37 -23.57 8.29
C GLN A 261 75.05 -24.32 9.45
N LYS A 262 74.29 -24.68 10.49
CA LYS A 262 74.81 -25.45 11.63
C LYS A 262 75.19 -26.88 11.23
N ALA A 263 74.43 -27.50 10.31
CA ALA A 263 74.75 -28.81 9.77
C ALA A 263 76.05 -28.79 8.93
N GLN A 264 76.26 -27.74 8.12
CA GLN A 264 77.49 -27.58 7.32
C GLN A 264 78.74 -27.36 8.18
N GLN A 265 78.65 -26.59 9.28
CA GLN A 265 79.77 -26.43 10.22
C GLN A 265 80.18 -27.72 10.94
N THR A 266 79.27 -28.69 11.08
CA THR A 266 79.56 -29.97 11.74
C THR A 266 80.30 -30.96 10.81
N GLN A 267 80.35 -30.71 9.49
CA GLN A 267 81.05 -31.56 8.52
C GLN A 267 82.50 -31.14 8.19
N THR A 268 82.99 -30.02 8.71
CA THR A 268 84.37 -29.52 8.44
C THR A 268 85.34 -29.66 9.61
N GLN A 269 85.13 -30.59 10.54
CA GLN A 269 86.16 -30.91 11.53
C GLN A 269 87.16 -31.93 10.94
N PRO A 270 88.42 -31.56 10.65
CA PRO A 270 89.45 -32.55 10.35
C PRO A 270 89.68 -33.38 11.60
N THR A 271 89.58 -34.70 11.46
CA THR A 271 89.98 -35.70 12.45
C THR A 271 91.50 -35.66 12.64
N SER A 272 92.00 -34.65 13.35
CA SER A 272 93.39 -34.64 13.83
C SER A 272 93.53 -35.65 14.96
N GLY A 273 94.21 -36.75 14.64
CA GLY A 273 94.50 -37.85 15.54
C GLY A 273 95.26 -37.40 16.79
N ASN A 274 94.86 -38.01 17.89
CA ASN A 274 95.47 -37.97 19.21
C ASN A 274 96.93 -38.47 19.15
N THR A 275 97.90 -37.58 18.88
CA THR A 275 99.32 -37.85 19.13
C THR A 275 99.61 -37.60 20.61
N SER A 276 99.29 -38.59 21.44
CA SER A 276 99.84 -38.68 22.78
C SER A 276 101.36 -38.75 22.67
N SER A 277 102.06 -37.77 23.26
CA SER A 277 103.51 -37.71 23.31
C SER A 277 104.04 -38.89 24.13
N ALA A 278 104.37 -40.01 23.49
CA ALA A 278 105.08 -41.10 24.13
C ALA A 278 106.41 -40.57 24.67
N TYR A 279 106.71 -40.72 25.96
CA TYR A 279 107.99 -40.30 26.54
C TYR A 279 108.80 -41.54 26.91
N TYR A 280 109.99 -41.68 26.32
CA TYR A 280 110.90 -42.79 26.61
C TYR A 280 112.06 -42.32 27.49
N LYS A 281 112.32 -43.07 28.57
CA LYS A 281 113.38 -42.74 29.53
C LYS A 281 114.79 -42.99 28.96
N ASN A 282 114.96 -44.03 28.15
CA ASN A 282 116.22 -44.46 27.54
C ASN A 282 115.97 -45.34 26.30
N CYS A 283 117.03 -45.65 25.55
CA CYS A 283 116.93 -46.50 24.36
C CYS A 283 116.51 -47.95 24.65
N ASP A 284 116.71 -48.45 25.87
CA ASP A 284 116.22 -49.77 26.26
C ASP A 284 114.70 -49.80 26.33
N ALA A 285 114.05 -48.73 26.82
CA ALA A 285 112.60 -48.60 26.80
C ALA A 285 112.04 -48.51 25.38
N VAL A 286 112.77 -47.86 24.46
CA VAL A 286 112.40 -47.76 23.04
C VAL A 286 112.48 -49.12 22.35
N ARG A 287 113.57 -49.86 22.58
CA ARG A 287 113.77 -51.22 22.05
C ARG A 287 112.77 -52.21 22.65
N ALA A 288 112.51 -52.14 23.96
CA ALA A 288 111.50 -52.98 24.63
C ALA A 288 110.08 -52.71 24.11
N ALA A 289 109.78 -51.47 23.73
CA ALA A 289 108.53 -51.11 23.07
C ALA A 289 108.49 -51.50 21.57
N GLY A 290 109.58 -52.05 21.02
CA GLY A 290 109.68 -52.41 19.61
C GLY A 290 109.60 -51.21 18.66
N LYS A 291 110.01 -50.02 19.11
CA LYS A 291 109.95 -48.75 18.35
C LYS A 291 111.32 -48.23 17.91
N ALA A 292 112.39 -48.97 18.16
CA ALA A 292 113.72 -48.63 17.67
C ALA A 292 113.91 -49.09 16.21
N PRO A 293 114.59 -48.31 15.36
CA PRO A 293 115.09 -46.95 15.61
C PRO A 293 113.95 -45.90 15.59
N LEU A 294 114.08 -44.85 16.42
CA LEU A 294 113.13 -43.73 16.48
C LEU A 294 113.60 -42.57 15.59
N TYR A 295 112.74 -42.11 14.68
CA TYR A 295 113.06 -40.99 13.80
C TYR A 295 112.57 -39.66 14.36
N LYS A 296 113.22 -38.54 13.97
CA LYS A 296 112.91 -37.18 14.47
C LYS A 296 111.44 -36.77 14.44
N ASP A 297 110.68 -37.24 13.46
CA ASP A 297 109.25 -36.93 13.29
C ASP A 297 108.31 -37.91 14.01
N GLN A 298 108.85 -38.92 14.70
CA GLN A 298 108.07 -39.89 15.44
C GLN A 298 107.79 -39.43 16.88
N PRO A 299 106.57 -39.70 17.40
CA PRO A 299 106.22 -39.38 18.77
C PRO A 299 107.15 -40.11 19.75
N GLY A 300 107.80 -39.34 20.60
CA GLY A 300 108.75 -39.83 21.60
C GLY A 300 110.21 -39.85 21.18
N TYR A 301 110.52 -39.42 19.96
CA TYR A 301 111.88 -38.99 19.67
C TYR A 301 112.27 -37.83 20.59
N SER A 302 113.50 -37.91 21.11
CA SER A 302 114.11 -36.86 21.90
C SER A 302 115.59 -36.84 21.56
N ARG A 303 116.15 -35.64 21.42
CA ARG A 303 117.60 -35.45 21.18
C ARG A 303 118.49 -36.08 22.26
N LYS A 304 117.94 -36.46 23.42
CA LYS A 304 118.66 -37.20 24.47
C LYS A 304 118.87 -38.69 24.14
N LEU A 305 118.05 -39.24 23.24
CA LEU A 305 118.09 -40.64 22.81
C LEU A 305 118.93 -40.82 21.53
N ASP A 306 119.21 -39.72 20.83
CA ASP A 306 120.02 -39.61 19.63
C ASP A 306 121.43 -39.12 20.01
N ARG A 307 122.37 -40.06 20.17
CA ARG A 307 123.68 -39.78 20.78
C ARG A 307 124.63 -39.05 19.83
N ASP A 308 124.52 -39.33 18.55
CA ASP A 308 125.33 -38.79 17.45
C ASP A 308 124.62 -37.63 16.72
N GLY A 309 123.30 -37.50 16.86
CA GLY A 309 122.53 -36.34 16.44
C GLY A 309 122.15 -36.36 14.96
N ASP A 310 122.12 -37.53 14.34
CA ASP A 310 121.86 -37.72 12.91
C ASP A 310 120.35 -37.73 12.57
N GLY A 311 119.48 -37.71 13.59
CA GLY A 311 118.03 -37.76 13.46
C GLY A 311 117.41 -39.15 13.64
N VAL A 312 118.22 -40.16 13.98
CA VAL A 312 117.84 -41.55 14.21
C VAL A 312 118.26 -41.97 15.63
N ALA A 313 117.32 -41.91 16.57
CA ALA A 313 117.58 -42.32 17.96
C ALA A 313 117.57 -43.84 18.13
N CYS A 314 118.47 -44.34 18.99
CA CYS A 314 118.49 -45.72 19.46
C CYS A 314 118.70 -46.79 18.37
N GLU A 315 119.57 -46.51 17.39
CA GLU A 315 120.19 -47.53 16.52
C GLU A 315 120.91 -48.65 17.30
#